data_AF-A0A8T4G7N0-F1
#
_entry.id   AF-A0A8T4G7N0-F1
#
_cell.length_a   1.000
_cell.length_b   1.000
_cell.length_c   1.000
_cell.angle_alpha   90.00
_cell.angle_beta   90.00
_cell.angle_gamma   90.00
#
_symmetry.space_group_name_H-M   'P 1'
#
loop_
_entity.id
_entity.type
_entity.pdbx_description
1 polymer ?
#
loop_
_entity_poly.entity_id
_entity_poly.type
_entity_poly.pdbx_seq_one_letter_code
_entity_poly.pdbx_strand_id
1 'polypeptide(L)'
;MEAVEETDTNSKIADKILENLMRVYSIDEIMQTVRKNKDKSIYLCVKRSKPESPKIFVDSNGNHCYRCDETLMIPIPKKFVILEPDKLYFEMTLRANIMLALNGAEERELHH
;
A
#
# COMPACT_ATOMS: atom_id res chain seq x y z
N MET A 1 -18.05 10.15 19.37
CA MET A 1 -17.36 8.99 19.99
C MET A 1 -16.97 7.96 18.93
N GLU A 2 -17.78 7.77 17.87
CA GLU A 2 -17.52 6.81 16.77
C GLU A 2 -16.21 7.02 15.99
N ALA A 3 -15.82 8.27 15.68
CA ALA A 3 -14.61 8.54 14.89
C ALA A 3 -13.28 8.08 15.55
N VAL A 4 -13.26 7.96 16.89
CA VAL A 4 -12.06 7.54 17.65
C VAL A 4 -11.94 6.01 17.68
N GLU A 5 -13.06 5.29 17.72
CA GLU A 5 -13.07 3.82 17.70
C GLU A 5 -12.76 3.27 16.30
N GLU A 6 -13.22 3.95 15.26
CA GLU A 6 -12.97 3.56 13.86
C GLU A 6 -11.50 3.75 13.46
N THR A 7 -10.85 4.83 13.95
CA THR A 7 -9.41 5.07 13.71
C THR A 7 -8.51 4.06 14.41
N ASP A 8 -8.85 3.63 15.64
CA ASP A 8 -8.11 2.57 16.34
C ASP A 8 -8.25 1.21 15.62
N THR A 9 -9.44 0.93 15.09
CA THR A 9 -9.68 -0.30 14.31
C THR A 9 -8.90 -0.30 13.00
N ASN A 10 -8.92 0.80 12.24
CA ASN A 10 -8.15 0.93 11.01
C ASN A 10 -6.64 0.87 11.24
N SER A 11 -6.13 1.42 12.36
CA SER A 11 -4.72 1.28 12.74
C SER A 11 -4.31 -0.18 12.89
N LYS A 12 -5.12 -0.99 13.58
CA LYS A 12 -4.87 -2.43 13.76
C LYS A 12 -4.91 -3.18 12.42
N ILE A 13 -5.83 -2.82 11.53
CA ILE A 13 -5.93 -3.42 10.19
C ILE A 13 -4.70 -3.06 9.36
N ALA A 14 -4.27 -1.81 9.36
CA ALA A 14 -3.10 -1.37 8.60
C ALA A 14 -1.82 -2.08 9.04
N ASP A 15 -1.61 -2.17 10.35
CA ASP A 15 -0.46 -2.87 10.92
C ASP A 15 -0.49 -4.35 10.53
N LYS A 16 -1.67 -4.98 10.58
CA LYS A 16 -1.84 -6.37 10.15
C LYS A 16 -1.58 -6.55 8.65
N ILE A 17 -2.02 -5.64 7.79
CA ILE A 17 -1.73 -5.68 6.35
C ILE A 17 -0.23 -5.57 6.11
N LEU A 18 0.43 -4.60 6.76
CA LEU A 18 1.86 -4.36 6.60
C LEU A 18 2.68 -5.55 7.11
N GLU A 19 2.39 -6.06 8.31
CA GLU A 19 3.06 -7.23 8.87
C GLU A 19 2.93 -8.45 7.96
N ASN A 20 1.73 -8.73 7.45
CA ASN A 20 1.53 -9.87 6.54
C ASN A 20 2.17 -9.64 5.17
N LEU A 21 2.25 -8.39 4.71
CA LEU A 21 3.00 -8.06 3.50
C LEU A 21 4.49 -8.35 3.69
N MET A 22 5.07 -7.93 4.82
CA MET A 22 6.49 -8.15 5.15
C MET A 22 6.84 -9.61 5.41
N ARG A 23 5.86 -10.45 5.76
CA ARG A 23 6.04 -11.91 5.85
C ARG A 23 6.16 -12.58 4.47
N VAL A 24 5.56 -11.99 3.44
CA VAL A 24 5.54 -12.55 2.08
C VAL A 24 6.62 -11.91 1.20
N TYR A 25 6.89 -10.62 1.38
CA TYR A 25 7.85 -9.86 0.61
C TYR A 25 8.72 -9.02 1.55
N SER A 26 10.03 -9.17 1.48
CA SER A 26 10.95 -8.22 2.09
C SER A 26 10.83 -6.84 1.43
N ILE A 27 11.11 -5.78 2.17
CA ILE A 27 11.17 -4.41 1.63
C ILE A 27 12.05 -4.34 0.38
N ASP A 28 13.20 -5.02 0.40
CA ASP A 28 14.12 -5.08 -0.74
C ASP A 28 13.49 -5.71 -1.98
N GLU A 29 12.70 -6.78 -1.83
CA GLU A 29 11.99 -7.41 -2.96
C GLU A 29 10.90 -6.51 -3.54
N ILE A 30 10.17 -5.79 -2.68
CA ILE A 30 9.17 -4.81 -3.12
C ILE A 30 9.87 -3.69 -3.91
N MET A 31 10.94 -3.13 -3.35
CA MET A 31 11.72 -2.08 -4.02
C MET A 31 12.34 -2.59 -5.33
N GLN A 32 12.85 -3.82 -5.38
CA GLN A 32 13.33 -4.41 -6.63
C GLN A 32 12.22 -4.58 -7.66
N THR A 33 11.01 -4.96 -7.23
CA THR A 33 9.83 -5.04 -8.11
C THR A 33 9.50 -3.69 -8.71
N VAL A 34 9.56 -2.62 -7.90
CA VAL A 34 9.40 -1.24 -8.36
C VAL A 34 10.47 -0.85 -9.39
N ARG A 35 11.76 -1.14 -9.12
CA ARG A 35 12.85 -0.83 -10.06
C ARG A 35 12.70 -1.55 -11.40
N LYS A 36 12.32 -2.83 -11.37
CA LYS A 36 12.10 -3.65 -12.58
C LYS A 36 10.91 -3.16 -13.42
N ASN A 37 9.93 -2.50 -12.79
CA ASN A 37 8.69 -2.07 -13.42
C ASN A 37 8.46 -0.56 -13.28
N LYS A 38 9.54 0.25 -13.34
CA LYS A 38 9.49 1.70 -13.09
C LYS A 38 8.40 2.43 -13.90
N ASP A 39 8.18 2.02 -15.14
CA ASP A 39 7.26 2.64 -16.09
C ASP A 39 5.81 2.12 -15.97
N LYS A 40 5.56 1.15 -15.09
CA LYS A 40 4.23 0.52 -14.89
C LYS A 40 3.65 0.83 -13.53
N SER A 41 2.33 0.94 -13.41
CA SER A 41 1.69 1.10 -12.10
C SER A 41 1.82 -0.18 -11.28
N ILE A 42 2.04 -0.04 -9.97
CA ILE A 42 2.21 -1.17 -9.05
C ILE A 42 1.31 -0.90 -7.86
N TYR A 43 0.53 -1.91 -7.48
CA TYR A 43 -0.48 -1.80 -6.43
C TYR A 43 -0.28 -2.88 -5.38
N LEU A 44 -0.49 -2.51 -4.12
CA LEU A 44 -0.87 -3.42 -3.06
C LEU A 44 -2.37 -3.69 -3.16
N CYS A 45 -2.74 -4.96 -3.28
CA CYS A 45 -4.12 -5.43 -3.31
C CYS A 45 -4.42 -6.26 -2.08
N VAL A 46 -5.44 -5.88 -1.32
CA VAL A 46 -5.88 -6.60 -0.12
C VAL A 46 -7.37 -6.33 0.15
N LYS A 47 -8.09 -7.32 0.66
CA LYS A 47 -9.48 -7.13 1.10
C LYS A 47 -9.51 -6.67 2.55
N ARG A 48 -10.36 -5.71 2.89
CA ARG A 48 -10.57 -5.25 4.29
C ARG A 48 -10.97 -6.41 5.20
N SER A 49 -11.84 -7.29 4.70
CA SER A 49 -12.25 -8.53 5.39
C SER A 49 -11.15 -9.60 5.51
N LYS A 50 -10.05 -9.49 4.76
CA LYS A 50 -8.98 -10.50 4.69
C LYS A 50 -7.57 -9.88 4.68
N PRO A 51 -7.19 -9.12 5.73
CA PRO A 51 -5.94 -8.38 5.79
C PRO A 51 -4.69 -9.26 5.81
N GLU A 52 -4.82 -10.56 6.08
CA GLU A 52 -3.72 -11.53 6.12
C GLU A 52 -3.24 -12.00 4.75
N SER A 53 -3.91 -11.58 3.66
CA SER A 53 -3.58 -12.02 2.30
C SER A 53 -3.23 -10.89 1.32
N PRO A 54 -2.31 -9.97 1.68
CA PRO A 54 -1.89 -8.90 0.80
C PRO A 54 -1.10 -9.44 -0.40
N LYS A 55 -1.29 -8.82 -1.56
CA LYS A 55 -0.57 -9.16 -2.80
C LYS A 55 -0.07 -7.92 -3.50
N ILE A 56 1.10 -8.01 -4.11
CA ILE A 56 1.61 -6.97 -5.01
C ILE A 56 1.22 -7.32 -6.44
N PHE A 57 0.66 -6.35 -7.15
CA PHE A 57 0.23 -6.48 -8.53
C PHE A 57 0.91 -5.42 -9.39
N VAL A 58 1.52 -5.83 -10.51
CA VAL A 58 2.06 -4.92 -11.52
C VAL A 58 1.02 -4.79 -12.63
N ASP A 59 0.45 -3.59 -12.78
CA ASP A 59 -0.48 -3.31 -13.84
C ASP A 59 0.27 -3.13 -15.16
N SER A 60 0.15 -4.14 -16.04
CA SER A 60 0.80 -4.11 -17.34
C SER A 60 -0.03 -3.41 -18.42
N ASN A 61 -1.32 -3.18 -18.18
CA ASN A 61 -2.25 -2.68 -19.19
C ASN A 61 -2.82 -1.29 -18.87
N GLY A 62 -2.55 -0.75 -17.68
CA GLY A 62 -3.09 0.55 -17.23
C GLY A 62 -4.60 0.52 -16.93
N ASN A 63 -5.16 -0.67 -16.72
CA ASN A 63 -6.60 -0.87 -16.54
C ASN A 63 -7.01 -0.86 -15.06
N HIS A 64 -6.05 -0.75 -14.14
CA HIS A 64 -6.31 -0.73 -12.71
C HIS A 64 -6.16 0.69 -12.17
N CYS A 65 -7.00 1.01 -11.18
CA CYS A 65 -6.99 2.29 -10.51
C CYS A 65 -7.02 2.08 -8.99
N TYR A 66 -6.73 3.16 -8.27
CA TYR A 66 -6.88 3.19 -6.82
C TYR A 66 -8.30 2.78 -6.39
N ARG A 67 -8.38 1.98 -5.32
CA ARG A 67 -9.65 1.61 -4.67
C ARG A 67 -9.47 1.60 -3.16
N CYS A 68 -10.47 2.13 -2.46
CA CYS A 68 -10.50 2.20 -1.00
C CYS A 68 -11.77 1.58 -0.41
N ASP A 69 -12.53 0.82 -1.20
CA ASP A 69 -13.75 0.14 -0.74
C ASP A 69 -13.39 -1.18 -0.01
N GLU A 70 -14.21 -2.21 -0.15
CA GLU A 70 -13.92 -3.55 0.40
C GLU A 70 -12.62 -4.14 -0.13
N THR A 71 -12.25 -3.85 -1.38
CA THR A 71 -10.95 -4.24 -1.94
C THR A 71 -10.05 -3.02 -2.07
N LEU A 72 -9.04 -2.96 -1.22
CA LEU A 72 -8.03 -1.92 -1.28
C LEU A 72 -7.09 -2.21 -2.46
N MET A 73 -6.94 -1.23 -3.36
CA MET A 73 -5.91 -1.20 -4.39
C MET A 73 -5.09 0.06 -4.19
N ILE A 74 -3.93 -0.08 -3.54
CA ILE A 74 -3.15 1.05 -3.04
C ILE A 74 -1.86 1.16 -3.86
N PRO A 75 -1.57 2.30 -4.52
CA PRO A 75 -0.35 2.48 -5.28
C PRO A 75 0.89 2.35 -4.38
N ILE A 76 1.89 1.61 -4.85
CA ILE A 76 3.20 1.49 -4.20
C ILE A 76 4.01 2.77 -4.47
N PRO A 77 4.54 3.44 -3.44
CA PRO A 77 5.28 4.70 -3.60
C PRO A 77 6.60 4.48 -4.33
N LYS A 78 6.71 4.98 -5.56
CA LYS A 78 7.89 4.77 -6.41
C LYS A 78 9.00 5.78 -6.14
N LYS A 79 8.64 6.99 -5.70
CA LYS A 79 9.58 8.08 -5.47
C LYS A 79 10.79 7.67 -4.61
N PHE A 80 10.51 7.01 -3.49
CA PHE A 80 11.51 6.54 -2.51
C PHE A 80 12.28 5.28 -2.94
N VAL A 81 12.07 4.82 -4.17
CA VAL A 81 12.78 3.67 -4.73
C VAL A 81 13.61 4.06 -5.95
N ILE A 82 13.13 5.02 -6.74
CA ILE A 82 13.71 5.42 -8.02
C ILE A 82 14.56 6.69 -7.87
N LEU A 83 14.01 7.75 -7.27
CA LEU A 83 14.67 9.05 -7.20
C LEU A 83 15.61 9.13 -6.00
N GLU A 84 15.11 8.73 -4.84
CA GLU A 84 15.84 8.82 -3.56
C GLU A 84 15.65 7.49 -2.81
N PRO A 85 16.45 6.44 -3.13
CA PRO A 85 16.27 5.12 -2.53
C PRO A 85 16.48 5.15 -1.01
N ASP A 86 15.39 5.06 -0.27
CA ASP A 86 15.41 5.01 1.20
C ASP A 86 14.39 3.97 1.69
N LYS A 87 14.89 2.93 2.36
CA LYS A 87 14.06 1.82 2.82
C LYS A 87 13.10 2.23 3.92
N LEU A 88 13.56 3.07 4.85
CA LEU A 88 12.77 3.49 6.00
C LEU A 88 11.64 4.40 5.55
N TYR A 89 11.94 5.40 4.72
CA TYR A 89 10.92 6.27 4.16
C TYR A 89 9.96 5.52 3.24
N PHE A 90 10.44 4.55 2.45
CA PHE A 90 9.58 3.71 1.63
C PHE A 90 8.57 2.92 2.49
N GLU A 91 9.04 2.25 3.55
CA GLU A 91 8.19 1.48 4.46
C GLU A 91 7.18 2.37 5.18
N MET A 92 7.63 3.51 5.74
CA MET A 92 6.76 4.47 6.41
C MET A 92 5.69 5.02 5.47
N THR A 93 6.06 5.34 4.22
CA THR A 93 5.12 5.84 3.20
C THR A 93 4.10 4.78 2.82
N LEU A 94 4.54 3.52 2.65
CA LEU A 94 3.64 2.43 2.35
C LEU A 94 2.61 2.23 3.47
N ARG A 95 3.04 2.26 4.74
CA ARG A 95 2.15 2.23 5.91
C ARG A 95 1.16 3.39 5.92
N ALA A 96 1.65 4.61 5.66
CA ALA A 96 0.80 5.81 5.58
C ALA A 96 -0.27 5.68 4.50
N ASN A 97 0.09 5.21 3.29
CA ASN A 97 -0.87 4.99 2.22
C ASN A 97 -1.91 3.92 2.55
N ILE A 98 -1.53 2.86 3.27
CA ILE A 98 -2.46 1.84 3.78
C ILE A 98 -3.48 2.47 4.74
N MET A 99 -2.99 3.28 5.69
CA MET A 99 -3.85 3.99 6.65
C MET A 99 -4.81 4.95 5.96
N LEU A 100 -4.31 5.78 5.04
CA LEU A 100 -5.13 6.71 4.27
C LEU A 100 -6.23 5.99 3.50
N ALA A 101 -5.90 4.88 2.83
CA ALA A 101 -6.88 4.09 2.09
C ALA A 101 -7.94 3.44 2.98
N LEU A 102 -7.56 2.93 4.16
CA LEU A 102 -8.52 2.40 5.13
C LEU A 102 -9.49 3.47 5.63
N ASN A 103 -9.00 4.69 5.81
CA ASN A 103 -9.80 5.86 6.21
C ASN A 103 -10.60 6.49 5.05
N GLY A 104 -10.54 5.93 3.84
CA GLY A 104 -11.32 6.39 2.69
C GLY A 104 -10.78 7.67 2.02
N ALA A 105 -9.49 7.95 2.18
CA ALA A 105 -8.85 9.06 1.48
C ALA A 105 -8.97 8.90 -0.04
N GLU A 106 -8.95 10.01 -0.77
CA GLU A 106 -8.88 9.99 -2.22
C GLU A 106 -7.46 9.65 -2.71
N GLU A 107 -7.34 9.18 -3.96
CA GLU A 107 -6.04 8.81 -4.54
C GLU A 107 -5.03 9.97 -4.44
N ARG A 108 -5.45 11.20 -4.74
CA ARG A 108 -4.59 12.40 -4.69
C ARG A 108 -3.98 12.71 -3.32
N GLU A 109 -4.51 12.13 -2.25
CA GLU A 109 -4.01 12.30 -0.89
C GLU A 109 -2.89 11.30 -0.57
N LEU A 110 -2.70 10.27 -1.39
CA LEU A 110 -1.63 9.29 -1.23
C LEU A 110 -0.30 9.83 -1.72
N HIS A 111 0.76 9.26 -1.17
CA HIS A 111 2.13 9.54 -1.59
C HIS A 111 2.55 8.51 -2.65
N HIS A 112 2.63 8.89 -3.93
CA HIS A 112 3.05 8.02 -5.04
C HIS A 112 4.50 8.25 -5.49
#